data_AF-A0AAE0N2E8-F1
#
_entry.id   AF-A0AAE0N2E8-F1
#
_cell.length_a   1.000
_cell.length_b   1.000
_cell.length_c   1.000
_cell.angle_alpha   90.00
_cell.angle_beta   90.00
_cell.angle_gamma   90.00
#
_symmetry.space_group_name_H-M   'P 1'
#
loop_
_entity.id
_entity.type
_entity.pdbx_description
1 polymer ?
#
loop_
_entity_poly.entity_id
_entity_poly.type
_entity_poly.pdbx_seq_one_letter_code
_entity_poly.pdbx_strand_id
1 'polypeptide(L)'
;MNQPPTHQELLNASNDEWMQALNEGPHTSFKMVEAMMAATQVSYEDFLSHPETLKARFRQNPVEPHDINPGGRYYDTWHSKTGRCTSFAIKVVFNLNSHHPDSFQFGFYNLGSHRVARCENTNILIDSKSNNGVKVQPDTVPYTFPRRNGPNIEGYWTNGNFQNSQSGQVLNRTPPHSALAACLKQTADYAVLVCAFRSIEYNANGIWVPKYRGMIRWRIASHRMELTPDMGNRHKVSCITFDRTRGNQDTHVECAEELDDFIEECGFRSQWEADGIHLFNRELWKAAIRLWGYPVWSKEELPG
;
A
#
# COMPACT_ATOMS: atom_id res chain seq x y z
N MET A 1 0.66 -39.67 -12.48
CA MET A 1 1.00 -38.84 -11.32
C MET A 1 1.93 -37.75 -11.84
N ASN A 2 1.53 -36.48 -11.78
CA ASN A 2 2.40 -35.38 -12.17
C ASN A 2 3.53 -35.27 -11.12
N GLN A 3 4.77 -35.06 -11.57
CA GLN A 3 5.87 -34.80 -10.65
C GLN A 3 5.59 -33.53 -9.86
N PRO A 4 5.95 -33.48 -8.56
CA PRO A 4 5.84 -32.25 -7.78
C PRO A 4 6.72 -31.16 -8.42
N PRO A 5 6.29 -29.89 -8.38
CA PRO A 5 7.05 -28.79 -8.96
C PRO A 5 8.40 -28.65 -8.27
N THR A 6 9.43 -28.39 -9.07
CA THR A 6 10.77 -28.08 -8.59
C THR A 6 10.80 -26.73 -7.87
N HIS A 7 11.82 -26.52 -7.04
CA HIS A 7 11.99 -25.24 -6.34
C HIS A 7 12.15 -24.05 -7.30
N GLN A 8 12.80 -24.27 -8.45
CA GLN A 8 12.96 -23.24 -9.48
C GLN A 8 11.63 -22.89 -10.14
N GLU A 9 10.77 -23.88 -10.42
CA GLU A 9 9.42 -23.62 -10.95
C GLU A 9 8.57 -22.83 -9.96
N LEU A 10 8.64 -23.16 -8.67
CA LEU A 10 7.92 -22.42 -7.62
C LEU A 10 8.45 -20.98 -7.47
N LEU A 11 9.76 -20.77 -7.59
CA LEU A 11 10.36 -19.43 -7.57
C LEU A 11 9.94 -18.60 -8.79
N ASN A 12 9.88 -19.21 -9.98
CA ASN A 12 9.43 -18.55 -11.20
C ASN A 12 7.95 -18.15 -11.08
N ALA A 13 7.08 -19.09 -10.69
CA ALA A 13 5.66 -18.80 -10.47
C ALA A 13 5.45 -17.70 -9.43
N SER A 14 6.24 -17.69 -8.35
CA SER A 14 6.19 -16.63 -7.34
C SER A 14 6.58 -15.27 -7.91
N ASN A 15 7.58 -15.21 -8.80
CA ASN A 15 7.95 -13.97 -9.47
C ASN A 15 6.86 -13.49 -10.44
N ASP A 16 6.24 -14.40 -11.19
CA ASP A 16 5.15 -14.07 -12.11
C ASP A 16 3.95 -13.45 -11.38
N GLU A 17 3.51 -14.06 -10.28
CA GLU A 17 2.45 -13.53 -9.42
C GLU A 17 2.82 -12.18 -8.78
N TRP A 18 4.08 -12.03 -8.35
CA TRP A 18 4.57 -10.77 -7.80
C TRP A 18 4.55 -9.65 -8.85
N MET A 19 5.02 -9.93 -10.07
CA MET A 19 5.04 -8.96 -11.17
C MET A 19 3.63 -8.59 -11.60
N GLN A 20 2.73 -9.57 -11.71
CA GLN A 20 1.32 -9.33 -12.00
C GLN A 20 0.70 -8.42 -10.94
N ALA A 21 0.81 -8.78 -9.66
CA ALA A 21 0.26 -7.98 -8.56
C ALA A 21 0.86 -6.56 -8.47
N LEU A 22 2.10 -6.35 -8.97
CA LEU A 22 2.73 -5.04 -9.02
C LEU A 22 2.12 -4.18 -10.13
N ASN A 23 1.88 -4.77 -11.30
CA ASN A 23 1.39 -4.08 -12.49
C ASN A 23 -0.13 -3.82 -12.51
N GLU A 24 -0.91 -4.58 -11.73
CA GLU A 24 -2.38 -4.49 -11.74
C GLU A 24 -2.93 -3.12 -11.30
N GLY A 25 -2.23 -2.43 -10.40
CA GLY A 25 -2.75 -1.22 -9.76
C GLY A 25 -1.69 -0.51 -8.90
N PRO A 26 -1.99 0.69 -8.41
CA PRO A 26 -1.06 1.48 -7.62
C PRO A 26 -0.94 0.95 -6.19
N HIS A 27 0.14 1.36 -5.51
CA HIS A 27 0.27 1.19 -4.07
C HIS A 27 -0.55 2.28 -3.35
N THR A 28 -1.69 1.93 -2.75
CA THR A 28 -2.60 2.93 -2.19
C THR A 28 -3.27 2.48 -0.91
N SER A 29 -3.62 3.46 -0.07
CA SER A 29 -4.45 3.27 1.12
C SER A 29 -5.91 3.65 0.91
N PHE A 30 -6.31 4.15 -0.26
CA PHE A 30 -7.65 4.70 -0.50
C PHE A 30 -8.75 3.65 -0.27
N LYS A 31 -8.66 2.47 -0.89
CA LYS A 31 -9.61 1.37 -0.65
C LYS A 31 -9.65 0.89 0.81
N MET A 32 -8.52 0.93 1.51
CA MET A 32 -8.48 0.58 2.93
C MET A 32 -9.25 1.60 3.77
N VAL A 33 -9.05 2.89 3.51
CA VAL A 33 -9.78 3.96 4.21
C VAL A 33 -11.25 3.91 3.86
N GLU A 34 -11.61 3.76 2.58
CA GLU A 34 -12.99 3.60 2.11
C GLU A 34 -13.69 2.44 2.81
N ALA A 35 -13.08 1.25 2.84
CA ALA A 35 -13.65 0.08 3.51
C ALA A 35 -13.82 0.29 5.02
N MET A 36 -12.85 0.94 5.68
CA MET A 36 -12.97 1.26 7.11
C MET A 36 -14.07 2.31 7.36
N MET A 37 -14.19 3.34 6.51
CA MET A 37 -15.25 4.35 6.61
C MET A 37 -16.63 3.71 6.43
N ALA A 38 -16.79 2.84 5.43
CA ALA A 38 -18.03 2.09 5.22
C ALA A 38 -18.37 1.20 6.43
N ALA A 39 -17.39 0.43 6.92
CA ALA A 39 -17.57 -0.46 8.06
C ALA A 39 -17.87 0.26 9.38
N THR A 40 -17.41 1.52 9.53
CA THR A 40 -17.58 2.32 10.76
C THR A 40 -18.59 3.45 10.61
N GLN A 41 -19.25 3.53 9.44
CA GLN A 41 -20.22 4.57 9.07
C GLN A 41 -19.68 5.99 9.33
N VAL A 42 -18.41 6.22 8.99
CA VAL A 42 -17.78 7.55 9.04
C VAL A 42 -17.99 8.23 7.70
N SER A 43 -18.60 9.42 7.71
CA SER A 43 -18.80 10.22 6.49
C SER A 43 -17.47 10.81 6.00
N TYR A 44 -17.42 11.24 4.73
CA TYR A 44 -16.25 11.94 4.20
C TYR A 44 -15.98 13.24 4.97
N GLU A 45 -17.03 13.97 5.35
CA GLU A 45 -16.93 15.20 6.12
C GLU A 45 -16.37 14.96 7.53
N ASP A 46 -16.86 13.92 8.22
CA ASP A 46 -16.35 13.56 9.54
C ASP A 46 -14.90 13.09 9.47
N PHE A 47 -14.55 12.32 8.45
CA PHE A 47 -13.18 11.86 8.25
C PHE A 47 -12.21 13.01 7.98
N LEU A 48 -12.63 14.01 7.19
CA LEU A 48 -11.82 15.19 6.91
C LEU A 48 -11.73 16.14 8.11
N SER A 49 -12.81 16.33 8.87
CA SER A 49 -12.83 17.27 10.00
C SER A 49 -12.22 16.67 11.27
N HIS A 50 -12.41 15.37 11.48
CA HIS A 50 -12.07 14.63 12.70
C HIS A 50 -11.50 13.24 12.34
N PRO A 51 -10.33 13.16 11.67
CA PRO A 51 -9.76 11.90 11.18
C PRO A 51 -9.53 10.85 12.28
N GLU A 52 -9.34 11.27 13.53
CA GLU A 52 -9.26 10.41 14.71
C GLU A 52 -10.55 9.62 15.00
N THR A 53 -11.70 10.07 14.48
CA THR A 53 -12.98 9.35 14.59
C THR A 53 -12.90 7.98 13.91
N LEU A 54 -12.26 7.90 12.73
CA LEU A 54 -12.05 6.64 12.02
C LEU A 54 -11.26 5.66 12.87
N LYS A 55 -10.16 6.15 13.48
CA LYS A 55 -9.33 5.37 14.41
C LYS A 55 -10.12 4.90 15.62
N ALA A 56 -10.89 5.78 16.26
CA ALA A 56 -11.67 5.45 17.45
C ALA A 56 -12.72 4.36 17.16
N ARG A 57 -13.49 4.51 16.08
CA ARG A 57 -14.52 3.54 15.68
C ARG A 57 -13.93 2.23 15.15
N PHE A 58 -12.83 2.29 14.39
CA PHE A 58 -12.16 1.07 13.92
C PHE A 58 -11.65 0.21 15.07
N ARG A 59 -11.14 0.82 16.15
CA ARG A 59 -10.69 0.09 17.35
C ARG A 59 -11.80 -0.66 18.08
N GLN A 60 -13.04 -0.20 17.95
CA GLN A 60 -14.23 -0.86 18.52
C GLN A 60 -14.74 -1.99 17.62
N ASN A 61 -14.20 -2.12 16.41
CA ASN A 61 -14.60 -3.08 15.39
C ASN A 61 -13.38 -3.92 14.97
N PRO A 62 -12.94 -4.89 15.80
CA PRO A 62 -11.81 -5.73 15.45
C PRO A 62 -12.05 -6.44 14.12
N VAL A 63 -10.96 -6.68 13.39
CA VAL A 63 -10.97 -7.43 12.14
C VAL A 63 -10.99 -8.91 12.48
N GLU A 64 -12.07 -9.57 12.11
CA GLU A 64 -12.26 -11.00 12.32
C GLU A 64 -11.86 -11.81 11.07
N PRO A 65 -11.56 -13.12 11.20
CA PRO A 65 -11.17 -13.93 10.05
C PRO A 65 -12.18 -13.93 8.90
N HIS A 66 -13.48 -13.85 9.19
CA HIS A 66 -14.52 -13.83 8.15
C HIS A 66 -14.58 -12.50 7.38
N ASP A 67 -14.05 -11.41 7.93
CA ASP A 67 -14.08 -10.09 7.27
C ASP A 67 -13.19 -10.04 6.02
N ILE A 68 -12.22 -10.94 5.92
CA ILE A 68 -11.25 -10.98 4.83
C ILE A 68 -11.56 -12.06 3.80
N ASN A 69 -12.66 -12.80 3.95
CA ASN A 69 -13.13 -13.82 3.01
C ASN A 69 -14.06 -13.20 1.96
N PRO A 70 -14.36 -13.88 0.83
CA PRO A 70 -15.30 -13.37 -0.17
C PRO A 70 -16.62 -12.90 0.45
N GLY A 71 -17.02 -11.66 0.15
CA GLY A 71 -18.20 -11.00 0.72
C GLY A 71 -17.97 -10.33 2.08
N GLY A 72 -16.80 -10.50 2.70
CA GLY A 72 -16.40 -9.81 3.92
C GLY A 72 -16.05 -8.34 3.68
N ARG A 73 -16.28 -7.50 4.69
CA ARG A 73 -16.11 -6.03 4.60
C ARG A 73 -14.70 -5.54 4.27
N TYR A 74 -13.67 -6.38 4.43
CA TYR A 74 -12.28 -6.05 4.10
C TYR A 74 -11.69 -6.91 2.98
N TYR A 75 -12.50 -7.76 2.32
CA TYR A 75 -12.06 -8.62 1.22
C TYR A 75 -11.38 -7.83 0.09
N ASP A 76 -12.04 -6.77 -0.38
CA ASP A 76 -11.53 -5.95 -1.48
C ASP A 76 -10.34 -5.06 -1.07
N THR A 77 -9.97 -5.02 0.21
CA THR A 77 -8.76 -4.28 0.61
C THR A 77 -7.48 -5.04 0.30
N TRP A 78 -7.57 -6.32 -0.06
CA TRP A 78 -6.43 -7.14 -0.46
C TRP A 78 -6.64 -7.92 -1.76
N HIS A 79 -7.87 -8.35 -2.06
CA HIS A 79 -8.17 -9.16 -3.24
C HIS A 79 -8.37 -8.33 -4.54
N SER A 80 -8.43 -6.99 -4.42
CA SER A 80 -8.60 -6.07 -5.56
C SER A 80 -7.26 -5.64 -6.17
N LYS A 81 -7.25 -4.90 -7.28
CA LYS A 81 -6.03 -4.48 -8.00
C LYS A 81 -5.11 -3.55 -7.18
N THR A 82 -5.64 -2.92 -6.15
CA THR A 82 -4.99 -1.88 -5.35
C THR A 82 -4.73 -2.33 -3.91
N GLY A 83 -3.85 -1.61 -3.21
CA GLY A 83 -3.63 -1.81 -1.78
C GLY A 83 -2.22 -1.46 -1.33
N ARG A 84 -1.92 -1.74 -0.07
CA ARG A 84 -0.58 -1.51 0.52
C ARG A 84 0.27 -2.78 0.49
N CYS A 85 1.44 -2.74 1.15
CA CYS A 85 2.39 -3.85 1.19
C CYS A 85 1.78 -5.16 1.70
N THR A 86 0.89 -5.08 2.69
CA THR A 86 0.23 -6.26 3.26
C THR A 86 -0.81 -6.86 2.32
N SER A 87 -1.66 -6.02 1.72
CA SER A 87 -2.59 -6.43 0.67
C SER A 87 -1.89 -7.15 -0.46
N PHE A 88 -0.79 -6.56 -0.94
CA PHE A 88 0.05 -7.13 -1.97
C PHE A 88 0.56 -8.52 -1.59
N ALA A 89 1.15 -8.67 -0.39
CA ALA A 89 1.67 -9.96 0.05
C ALA A 89 0.56 -11.01 0.22
N ILE A 90 -0.61 -10.62 0.76
CA ILE A 90 -1.75 -11.54 0.91
C ILE A 90 -2.26 -12.01 -0.45
N LYS A 91 -2.41 -11.10 -1.42
CA LYS A 91 -2.84 -11.45 -2.78
C LYS A 91 -1.89 -12.44 -3.44
N VAL A 92 -0.59 -12.13 -3.47
CA VAL A 92 0.41 -13.01 -4.10
C VAL A 92 0.39 -14.40 -3.46
N VAL A 93 0.34 -14.46 -2.12
CA VAL A 93 0.24 -15.74 -1.39
C VAL A 93 -1.06 -16.49 -1.71
N PHE A 94 -2.19 -15.80 -1.79
CA PHE A 94 -3.48 -16.39 -2.13
C PHE A 94 -3.48 -17.00 -3.53
N ASN A 95 -2.97 -16.27 -4.52
CA ASN A 95 -2.88 -16.77 -5.90
C ASN A 95 -1.93 -17.97 -6.00
N LEU A 96 -0.76 -17.91 -5.34
CA LEU A 96 0.19 -19.03 -5.32
C LEU A 96 -0.40 -20.28 -4.70
N ASN A 97 -1.10 -20.17 -3.57
CA ASN A 97 -1.77 -21.30 -2.93
C ASN A 97 -2.92 -21.85 -3.79
N SER A 98 -3.55 -21.02 -4.62
CA SER A 98 -4.62 -21.43 -5.53
C SER A 98 -4.08 -22.16 -6.76
N HIS A 99 -2.97 -21.69 -7.34
CA HIS A 99 -2.34 -22.29 -8.52
C HIS A 99 -1.45 -23.51 -8.20
N HIS A 100 -0.85 -23.54 -7.00
CA HIS A 100 0.04 -24.59 -6.54
C HIS A 100 -0.36 -25.05 -5.13
N PRO A 101 -1.51 -25.74 -5.00
CA PRO A 101 -1.96 -26.26 -3.71
C PRO A 101 -0.87 -27.15 -3.09
N ASP A 102 -0.75 -27.09 -1.76
CA ASP A 102 0.19 -27.85 -0.93
C ASP A 102 1.69 -27.58 -1.17
N SER A 103 2.05 -26.76 -2.16
CA SER A 103 3.46 -26.45 -2.48
C SER A 103 4.05 -25.38 -1.56
N PHE A 104 3.20 -24.59 -0.90
CA PHE A 104 3.58 -23.43 -0.12
C PHE A 104 2.97 -23.47 1.28
N GLN A 105 3.73 -22.95 2.25
CA GLN A 105 3.27 -22.71 3.62
C GLN A 105 3.74 -21.35 4.08
N PHE A 106 2.97 -20.31 3.74
CA PHE A 106 3.32 -18.93 4.06
C PHE A 106 2.95 -18.52 5.49
N GLY A 107 3.87 -17.82 6.13
CA GLY A 107 3.64 -17.03 7.34
C GLY A 107 3.82 -15.53 7.07
N PHE A 108 3.02 -14.70 7.75
CA PHE A 108 3.15 -13.24 7.68
C PHE A 108 3.89 -12.71 8.90
N TYR A 109 4.86 -11.83 8.66
CA TYR A 109 5.72 -11.27 9.71
C TYR A 109 5.55 -9.76 9.75
N ASN A 110 5.24 -9.24 10.94
CA ASN A 110 5.08 -7.81 11.17
C ASN A 110 6.39 -7.19 11.61
N LEU A 111 7.12 -6.63 10.66
CA LEU A 111 8.40 -5.99 10.89
C LEU A 111 8.21 -4.48 11.16
N GLY A 112 7.22 -4.12 11.97
CA GLY A 112 6.89 -2.74 12.33
C GLY A 112 6.06 -2.03 11.25
N SER A 113 6.68 -1.12 10.49
CA SER A 113 5.98 -0.38 9.41
C SER A 113 5.87 -1.16 8.10
N HIS A 114 6.47 -2.35 8.05
CA HIS A 114 6.52 -3.20 6.87
C HIS A 114 6.10 -4.62 7.23
N ARG A 115 5.46 -5.31 6.29
CA ARG A 115 4.97 -6.68 6.47
C ARG A 115 5.36 -7.49 5.25
N VAL A 116 5.89 -8.68 5.49
CA VAL A 116 6.34 -9.61 4.46
C VAL A 116 5.68 -10.96 4.69
N ALA A 117 5.60 -11.76 3.64
CA ALA A 117 5.23 -13.16 3.75
C ALA A 117 6.44 -14.02 3.40
N ARG A 118 6.70 -15.07 4.18
CA ARG A 118 7.76 -16.04 3.89
C ARG A 118 7.20 -17.45 3.95
N CYS A 119 7.52 -18.25 2.94
CA CYS A 119 7.19 -19.68 2.91
C CYS A 119 8.21 -20.47 3.73
N GLU A 120 7.73 -21.28 4.67
CA GLU A 120 8.57 -22.15 5.51
C GLU A 120 9.22 -23.28 4.69
N ASN A 121 8.47 -23.87 3.74
CA ASN A 121 8.94 -25.01 2.96
C ASN A 121 9.99 -24.64 1.90
N THR A 122 9.82 -23.48 1.26
CA THR A 122 10.63 -23.09 0.10
C THR A 122 11.59 -21.93 0.39
N ASN A 123 11.51 -21.35 1.59
CA ASN A 123 12.21 -20.12 1.97
C ASN A 123 11.90 -18.90 1.09
N ILE A 124 10.88 -18.99 0.23
CA ILE A 124 10.49 -17.91 -0.68
C ILE A 124 9.91 -16.74 0.12
N LEU A 125 10.43 -15.54 -0.11
CA LEU A 125 10.03 -14.29 0.54
C LEU A 125 9.29 -13.38 -0.44
N ILE A 126 8.05 -13.04 -0.10
CA ILE A 126 7.22 -12.04 -0.76
C ILE A 126 7.35 -10.72 -0.02
N ASP A 127 7.99 -9.76 -0.68
CA ASP A 127 8.22 -8.41 -0.18
C ASP A 127 7.82 -7.38 -1.25
N SER A 128 6.84 -6.54 -0.94
CA SER A 128 6.36 -5.51 -1.87
C SER A 128 7.37 -4.37 -2.10
N LYS A 129 8.43 -4.28 -1.29
CA LYS A 129 9.52 -3.31 -1.42
C LYS A 129 10.76 -3.91 -2.07
N SER A 130 10.71 -5.17 -2.50
CA SER A 130 11.82 -5.78 -3.20
C SER A 130 12.08 -5.08 -4.54
N ASN A 131 13.34 -4.78 -4.82
CA ASN A 131 13.77 -4.19 -6.10
C ASN A 131 13.97 -5.26 -7.19
N ASN A 132 14.00 -6.54 -6.82
CA ASN A 132 14.26 -7.67 -7.73
C ASN A 132 13.20 -8.78 -7.57
N GLY A 133 12.00 -8.43 -7.10
CA GLY A 133 10.90 -9.38 -6.95
C GLY A 133 11.04 -10.37 -5.81
N VAL A 134 10.63 -11.60 -6.08
CA VAL A 134 10.65 -12.66 -5.10
C VAL A 134 12.05 -13.24 -4.98
N LYS A 135 12.50 -13.45 -3.74
CA LYS A 135 13.80 -14.06 -3.45
C LYS A 135 13.67 -15.24 -2.51
N VAL A 136 14.65 -16.14 -2.57
CA VAL A 136 14.86 -17.16 -1.55
C VAL A 136 15.59 -16.51 -0.37
N GLN A 137 14.99 -16.55 0.81
CA GLN A 137 15.56 -16.04 2.06
C GLN A 137 15.64 -17.21 3.07
N PRO A 138 16.75 -17.97 3.07
CA PRO A 138 16.93 -19.10 3.98
C PRO A 138 16.97 -18.69 5.45
N ASP A 139 16.79 -19.68 6.33
CA ASP A 139 17.04 -19.49 7.75
C ASP A 139 18.51 -19.08 7.99
N THR A 140 18.75 -18.33 9.07
CA THR A 140 20.06 -17.78 9.48
C THR A 140 20.73 -16.80 8.52
N VAL A 141 20.20 -16.62 7.30
CA VAL A 141 20.67 -15.59 6.38
C VAL A 141 20.09 -14.24 6.82
N PRO A 142 20.95 -13.21 7.03
CA PRO A 142 20.49 -11.89 7.40
C PRO A 142 19.51 -11.31 6.39
N TYR A 143 18.49 -10.66 6.90
CA TYR A 143 17.53 -9.85 6.17
C TYR A 143 17.46 -8.48 6.81
N THR A 144 17.80 -7.49 6.01
CA THR A 144 17.74 -6.08 6.36
C THR A 144 16.55 -5.47 5.65
N PHE A 145 15.79 -4.65 6.36
CA PHE A 145 14.81 -3.80 5.70
C PHE A 145 14.82 -2.36 6.25
N PRO A 146 14.59 -1.38 5.35
CA PRO A 146 14.64 0.01 5.73
C PRO A 146 13.41 0.42 6.54
N ARG A 147 13.66 1.05 7.70
CA ARG A 147 12.63 1.82 8.40
C ARG A 147 12.51 3.20 7.78
N ARG A 148 11.30 3.75 7.78
CA ARG A 148 11.06 5.12 7.31
C ARG A 148 11.76 6.15 8.21
N ASN A 149 11.73 5.92 9.52
CA ASN A 149 12.33 6.76 10.54
C ASN A 149 13.14 5.85 11.47
N GLY A 150 14.44 6.09 11.57
CA GLY A 150 15.36 5.31 12.42
C GLY A 150 16.17 4.25 11.66
N PRO A 151 16.99 3.46 12.39
CA PRO A 151 17.86 2.47 11.78
C PRO A 151 17.06 1.37 11.08
N ASN A 152 17.68 0.77 10.06
CA ASN A 152 17.16 -0.45 9.45
C ASN A 152 16.92 -1.50 10.52
N ILE A 153 15.86 -2.29 10.38
CA ILE A 153 15.77 -3.52 11.18
C ILE A 153 16.56 -4.58 10.44
N GLU A 154 17.35 -5.29 11.22
CA GLU A 154 18.13 -6.42 10.79
C GLU A 154 17.71 -7.63 11.62
N GLY A 155 17.64 -8.78 10.97
CA GLY A 155 17.29 -10.02 11.61
C GLY A 155 17.44 -11.19 10.68
N TYR A 156 17.03 -12.37 11.13
CA TYR A 156 17.07 -13.59 10.35
C TYR A 156 15.91 -14.49 10.77
N TRP A 157 15.54 -15.42 9.91
CA TRP A 157 14.59 -16.46 10.28
C TRP A 157 15.30 -17.59 11.00
N THR A 158 14.68 -18.10 12.06
CA THR A 158 15.09 -19.30 12.78
C THR A 158 13.86 -20.01 13.30
N ASN A 159 13.73 -21.32 13.01
CA ASN A 159 12.60 -22.14 13.46
C ASN A 159 11.23 -21.51 13.12
N GLY A 160 11.09 -20.96 11.90
CA GLY A 160 9.85 -20.33 11.45
C GLY A 160 9.52 -18.97 12.10
N ASN A 161 10.42 -18.38 12.89
CA ASN A 161 10.23 -17.06 13.48
C ASN A 161 11.29 -16.08 12.99
N PHE A 162 10.98 -14.78 12.96
CA PHE A 162 11.97 -13.76 12.65
C PHE A 162 12.59 -13.22 13.93
N GLN A 163 13.90 -13.35 14.09
CA GLN A 163 14.65 -12.81 15.23
C GLN A 163 15.31 -11.49 14.84
N ASN A 164 14.98 -10.42 15.55
CA ASN A 164 15.63 -9.12 15.38
C ASN A 164 17.05 -9.16 15.99
N SER A 165 18.07 -8.91 15.17
CA SER A 165 19.48 -8.96 15.59
C SER A 165 19.86 -7.87 16.58
N GLN A 166 19.15 -6.74 16.58
CA GLN A 166 19.45 -5.56 17.40
C GLN A 166 18.77 -5.63 18.76
N SER A 167 17.50 -6.06 18.80
CA SER A 167 16.72 -6.09 20.04
C SER A 167 16.62 -7.48 20.68
N GLY A 168 16.99 -8.54 19.96
CA GLY A 168 16.73 -9.92 20.37
C GLY A 168 15.24 -10.32 20.32
N GLN A 169 14.35 -9.41 19.91
CA GLN A 169 12.92 -9.67 19.85
C GLN A 169 12.61 -10.74 18.80
N VAL A 170 11.82 -11.73 19.20
CA VAL A 170 11.27 -12.75 18.31
C VAL A 170 9.91 -12.28 17.81
N LEU A 171 9.76 -12.21 16.49
CA LEU A 171 8.52 -11.88 15.80
C LEU A 171 7.91 -13.18 15.26
N ASN A 172 6.79 -13.54 15.87
CA ASN A 172 6.05 -14.75 15.53
C ASN A 172 5.31 -14.58 14.20
N ARG A 173 5.12 -15.71 13.52
CA ARG A 173 4.21 -15.82 12.39
C ARG A 173 2.80 -15.40 12.79
N THR A 174 2.14 -14.69 11.88
CA THR A 174 0.73 -14.32 12.00
C THR A 174 -0.07 -14.82 10.78
N PRO A 175 -1.37 -15.11 10.95
CA PRO A 175 -2.25 -15.42 9.83
C PRO A 175 -2.60 -14.15 9.01
N PRO A 176 -3.09 -14.30 7.76
CA PRO A 176 -3.41 -13.18 6.87
C PRO A 176 -4.32 -12.12 7.49
N HIS A 177 -5.39 -12.53 8.20
CA HIS A 177 -6.34 -11.59 8.82
C HIS A 177 -5.66 -10.72 9.88
N SER A 178 -4.79 -11.29 10.74
CA SER A 178 -4.06 -10.51 11.74
C SER A 178 -3.06 -9.55 11.10
N ALA A 179 -2.41 -9.98 10.01
CA ALA A 179 -1.51 -9.11 9.25
C ALA A 179 -2.26 -7.92 8.63
N LEU A 180 -3.41 -8.18 7.99
CA LEU A 180 -4.27 -7.14 7.42
C LEU A 180 -4.84 -6.22 8.49
N ALA A 181 -5.31 -6.76 9.61
CA ALA A 181 -5.80 -6.00 10.76
C ALA A 181 -4.76 -5.00 11.25
N ALA A 182 -3.50 -5.44 11.38
CA ALA A 182 -2.40 -4.57 11.77
C ALA A 182 -2.07 -3.50 10.70
N CYS A 183 -2.30 -3.79 9.41
CA CYS A 183 -2.16 -2.82 8.33
C CYS A 183 -3.28 -1.76 8.37
N LEU A 184 -4.54 -2.19 8.47
CA LEU A 184 -5.71 -1.34 8.59
C LEU A 184 -5.61 -0.45 9.83
N LYS A 185 -5.22 -1.02 10.98
CA LYS A 185 -4.97 -0.25 12.21
C LYS A 185 -3.94 0.84 12.00
N GLN A 186 -2.82 0.56 11.33
CA GLN A 186 -1.82 1.58 11.02
C GLN A 186 -2.37 2.64 10.06
N THR A 187 -3.13 2.24 9.04
CA THR A 187 -3.78 3.18 8.12
C THR A 187 -4.72 4.13 8.87
N ALA A 188 -5.53 3.62 9.80
CA ALA A 188 -6.42 4.41 10.63
C ALA A 188 -5.66 5.29 11.65
N ASP A 189 -4.65 4.75 12.33
CA ASP A 189 -3.89 5.47 13.37
C ASP A 189 -3.21 6.75 12.85
N TYR A 190 -2.81 6.77 11.57
CA TYR A 190 -2.13 7.90 10.94
C TYR A 190 -2.97 8.60 9.86
N ALA A 191 -4.23 8.20 9.67
CA ALA A 191 -5.09 8.64 8.57
C ALA A 191 -4.33 8.67 7.23
N VAL A 192 -3.62 7.57 6.92
CA VAL A 192 -2.76 7.52 5.74
C VAL A 192 -3.63 7.54 4.49
N LEU A 193 -3.52 8.60 3.71
CA LEU A 193 -4.13 8.74 2.39
C LEU A 193 -3.03 8.97 1.37
N VAL A 194 -2.56 7.89 0.77
CA VAL A 194 -1.52 7.92 -0.26
C VAL A 194 -1.92 7.03 -1.42
N CYS A 195 -1.59 7.45 -2.64
CA CYS A 195 -1.65 6.66 -3.84
C CYS A 195 -0.34 6.84 -4.60
N ALA A 196 0.51 5.82 -4.59
CA ALA A 196 1.79 5.82 -5.27
C ALA A 196 1.70 4.93 -6.52
N PHE A 197 1.85 5.58 -7.67
CA PHE A 197 1.83 4.94 -8.97
C PHE A 197 3.17 4.29 -9.25
N ARG A 198 3.11 3.10 -9.86
CA ARG A 198 4.28 2.24 -10.02
C ARG A 198 4.34 1.62 -11.39
N SER A 199 5.52 1.32 -11.88
CA SER A 199 5.70 0.56 -13.11
C SER A 199 6.89 -0.37 -12.97
N ILE A 200 6.98 -1.33 -13.87
CA ILE A 200 8.21 -2.06 -14.13
C ILE A 200 8.97 -1.34 -15.25
N GLU A 201 10.25 -1.07 -15.02
CA GLU A 201 11.19 -0.65 -16.06
C GLU A 201 12.27 -1.73 -16.25
N TYR A 202 12.86 -1.83 -17.44
CA TYR A 202 14.01 -2.70 -17.67
C TYR A 202 15.28 -1.85 -17.64
N ASN A 203 16.28 -2.28 -16.87
CA ASN A 203 17.59 -1.64 -16.88
C ASN A 203 18.41 -2.06 -18.12
N ALA A 204 19.61 -1.49 -18.27
CA ALA A 204 20.49 -1.75 -19.42
C ALA A 204 20.89 -3.23 -19.60
N ASN A 205 20.77 -4.04 -18.54
CA ASN A 205 21.06 -5.47 -18.57
C ASN A 205 19.81 -6.33 -18.84
N GLY A 206 18.68 -5.71 -19.18
CA GLY A 206 17.41 -6.41 -19.38
C GLY A 206 16.78 -6.93 -18.08
N ILE A 207 17.27 -6.50 -16.91
CA ILE A 207 16.69 -6.86 -15.62
C ILE A 207 15.59 -5.86 -15.30
N TRP A 208 14.42 -6.38 -14.99
CA TRP A 208 13.29 -5.56 -14.60
C TRP A 208 13.50 -4.97 -13.18
N VAL A 209 13.03 -3.74 -12.97
CA VAL A 209 13.15 -2.98 -11.72
C VAL A 209 11.83 -2.25 -11.47
N PRO A 210 11.22 -2.38 -10.28
CA PRO A 210 10.04 -1.62 -9.92
C PRO A 210 10.42 -0.15 -9.69
N LYS A 211 9.61 0.76 -10.23
CA LYS A 211 9.80 2.21 -10.08
C LYS A 211 8.52 2.87 -9.64
N TYR A 212 8.63 3.79 -8.69
CA TYR A 212 7.54 4.69 -8.36
C TYR A 212 7.58 5.89 -9.29
N ARG A 213 6.49 6.10 -10.01
CA ARG A 213 6.34 7.14 -11.04
C ARG A 213 5.76 8.43 -10.51
N GLY A 214 4.98 8.35 -9.45
CA GLY A 214 4.40 9.51 -8.82
C GLY A 214 3.64 9.13 -7.57
N MET A 215 3.34 10.10 -6.72
CA MET A 215 2.54 9.89 -5.53
C MET A 215 1.58 11.05 -5.31
N ILE A 216 0.31 10.71 -5.10
CA ILE A 216 -0.70 11.58 -4.52
C ILE A 216 -0.75 11.33 -3.02
N ARG A 217 -0.73 12.38 -2.22
CA ARG A 217 -0.87 12.29 -0.77
C ARG A 217 -1.77 13.37 -0.22
N TRP A 218 -2.82 12.98 0.48
CA TRP A 218 -3.63 13.92 1.24
C TRP A 218 -2.98 14.25 2.59
N ARG A 219 -3.01 15.53 2.95
CA ARG A 219 -2.60 16.10 4.22
C ARG A 219 -3.82 16.78 4.85
N ILE A 220 -4.64 15.97 5.52
CA ILE A 220 -5.89 16.42 6.12
C ILE A 220 -5.66 17.61 7.06
N ALA A 221 -4.67 17.54 7.96
CA ALA A 221 -4.37 18.61 8.92
C ALA A 221 -3.96 19.96 8.29
N SER A 222 -3.55 19.96 7.02
CA SER A 222 -3.15 21.15 6.27
C SER A 222 -4.10 21.46 5.11
N HIS A 223 -5.26 20.79 5.07
CA HIS A 223 -6.28 20.92 4.03
C HIS A 223 -5.73 20.88 2.60
N ARG A 224 -4.76 20.00 2.32
CA ARG A 224 -4.10 19.95 1.01
C ARG A 224 -3.82 18.55 0.50
N MET A 225 -3.61 18.46 -0.81
CA MET A 225 -3.16 17.29 -1.53
C MET A 225 -1.81 17.59 -2.18
N GLU A 226 -0.83 16.73 -1.94
CA GLU A 226 0.53 16.81 -2.48
C GLU A 226 0.65 15.86 -3.68
N LEU A 227 1.16 16.38 -4.80
CA LEU A 227 1.47 15.66 -6.02
C LEU A 227 2.99 15.61 -6.19
N THR A 228 3.58 14.42 -6.09
CA THR A 228 5.04 14.21 -6.16
C THR A 228 5.39 13.39 -7.41
N PRO A 229 5.98 13.99 -8.46
CA PRO A 229 6.23 13.31 -9.74
C PRO A 229 7.48 12.42 -9.72
N ASP A 230 8.37 12.57 -8.74
CA ASP A 230 9.50 11.65 -8.57
C ASP A 230 9.72 11.37 -7.08
N MET A 231 9.52 10.11 -6.70
CA MET A 231 9.74 9.67 -5.32
C MET A 231 11.22 9.64 -4.93
N GLY A 232 12.14 9.71 -5.89
CA GLY A 232 13.57 9.95 -5.72
C GLY A 232 13.93 11.42 -5.50
N ASN A 233 13.12 12.37 -6.00
CA ASN A 233 13.30 13.81 -5.81
C ASN A 233 12.07 14.42 -5.11
N ARG A 234 11.92 14.09 -3.83
CA ARG A 234 10.74 14.45 -3.01
C ARG A 234 10.62 15.94 -2.67
N HIS A 235 11.58 16.75 -3.10
CA HIS A 235 11.63 18.16 -2.76
C HIS A 235 10.72 18.98 -3.65
N LYS A 236 10.41 18.56 -4.88
CA LYS A 236 9.50 19.31 -5.76
C LYS A 236 8.11 18.70 -5.72
N VAL A 237 7.15 19.45 -5.20
CA VAL A 237 5.75 19.02 -5.12
C VAL A 237 4.82 20.10 -5.66
N SER A 238 3.80 19.68 -6.41
CA SER A 238 2.62 20.51 -6.64
C SER A 238 1.66 20.32 -5.47
N CYS A 239 1.19 21.41 -4.89
CA CYS A 239 0.30 21.42 -3.74
C CYS A 239 -1.05 22.01 -4.16
N ILE A 240 -2.11 21.22 -3.99
CA ILE A 240 -3.50 21.64 -4.16
C ILE A 240 -4.08 21.86 -2.76
N THR A 241 -4.27 23.12 -2.37
CA THR A 241 -4.71 23.52 -1.03
C THR A 241 -6.12 24.05 -1.06
N PHE A 242 -7.00 23.53 -0.21
CA PHE A 242 -8.40 23.95 -0.11
C PHE A 242 -8.52 25.15 0.83
N ASP A 243 -9.03 26.26 0.31
CA ASP A 243 -9.02 27.56 0.98
C ASP A 243 -10.27 28.38 0.61
N ARG A 244 -11.11 28.66 1.61
CA ARG A 244 -12.35 29.45 1.44
C ARG A 244 -12.13 30.88 0.98
N THR A 245 -10.95 31.44 1.24
CA THR A 245 -10.67 32.87 0.98
C THR A 245 -10.01 33.09 -0.37
N ARG A 246 -9.17 32.15 -0.81
CA ARG A 246 -8.41 32.27 -2.05
C ARG A 246 -8.99 31.44 -3.19
N GLY A 247 -9.62 30.30 -2.89
CA GLY A 247 -10.17 29.40 -3.89
C GLY A 247 -11.52 29.86 -4.42
N ASN A 248 -11.76 29.62 -5.70
CA ASN A 248 -13.04 29.84 -6.37
C ASN A 248 -13.30 28.74 -7.42
N GLN A 249 -14.35 28.90 -8.22
CA GLN A 249 -14.72 27.91 -9.24
C GLN A 249 -13.69 27.81 -10.38
N ASP A 250 -12.99 28.90 -10.71
CA ASP A 250 -11.96 28.88 -11.76
C ASP A 250 -10.72 28.14 -11.27
N THR A 251 -10.24 28.46 -10.06
CA THR A 251 -9.10 27.74 -9.46
C THR A 251 -9.41 26.27 -9.19
N HIS A 252 -10.69 25.92 -9.00
CA HIS A 252 -11.14 24.54 -8.94
C HIS A 252 -10.92 23.78 -10.25
N VAL A 253 -11.23 24.40 -11.39
CA VAL A 253 -11.01 23.81 -12.70
C VAL A 253 -9.50 23.64 -12.94
N GLU A 254 -8.71 24.69 -12.69
CA GLU A 254 -7.24 24.64 -12.81
C GLU A 254 -6.61 23.52 -11.95
N CYS A 255 -7.05 23.36 -10.70
CA CYS A 255 -6.55 22.29 -9.83
C CYS A 255 -6.97 20.89 -10.29
N ALA A 256 -8.14 20.77 -10.92
CA ALA A 256 -8.59 19.50 -11.48
C ALA A 256 -7.79 19.13 -12.73
N GLU A 257 -7.47 20.12 -13.58
CA GLU A 257 -6.58 19.97 -14.74
C GLU A 257 -5.17 19.56 -14.29
N GLU A 258 -4.57 20.25 -13.31
CA GLU A 258 -3.25 19.85 -12.77
C GLU A 258 -3.24 18.42 -12.22
N LEU A 259 -4.32 17.99 -11.55
CA LEU A 259 -4.42 16.60 -11.09
C LEU A 259 -4.49 15.65 -12.28
N ASP A 260 -5.25 15.96 -13.33
CA ASP A 260 -5.36 15.12 -14.52
C ASP A 260 -4.02 15.03 -15.25
N ASP A 261 -3.35 16.17 -15.49
CA ASP A 261 -2.00 16.23 -16.07
C ASP A 261 -1.01 15.38 -15.27
N PHE A 262 -1.02 15.50 -13.93
CA PHE A 262 -0.19 14.67 -13.07
C PHE A 262 -0.47 13.16 -13.22
N ILE A 263 -1.74 12.78 -13.36
CA ILE A 263 -2.13 11.37 -13.56
C ILE A 263 -1.66 10.87 -14.94
N GLU A 264 -1.73 11.70 -15.97
CA GLU A 264 -1.26 11.36 -17.31
C GLU A 264 0.26 11.19 -17.36
N GLU A 265 1.00 12.11 -16.75
CA GLU A 265 2.46 12.10 -16.76
C GLU A 265 3.05 11.05 -15.82
N CYS A 266 2.50 10.93 -14.62
CA CYS A 266 3.11 10.19 -13.51
C CYS A 266 2.27 9.00 -13.01
N GLY A 267 0.97 8.96 -13.33
CA GLY A 267 0.02 8.07 -12.67
C GLY A 267 -0.36 6.80 -13.44
N PHE A 268 -0.40 6.88 -14.76
CA PHE A 268 -1.16 5.97 -15.64
C PHE A 268 -2.65 5.96 -15.27
N ARG A 269 -3.49 6.40 -16.22
CA ARG A 269 -4.95 6.45 -16.04
C ARG A 269 -5.56 5.11 -15.61
N SER A 270 -5.04 3.99 -16.14
CA SER A 270 -5.48 2.63 -15.76
C SER A 270 -5.25 2.30 -14.27
N GLN A 271 -4.18 2.81 -13.65
CA GLN A 271 -3.93 2.64 -12.22
C GLN A 271 -4.82 3.54 -11.39
N TRP A 272 -5.09 4.76 -11.84
CA TRP A 272 -6.00 5.67 -11.15
C TRP A 272 -7.45 5.20 -11.17
N GLU A 273 -7.83 4.52 -12.24
CA GLU A 273 -9.17 3.94 -12.38
C GLU A 273 -9.34 2.61 -11.63
N ALA A 274 -8.23 1.95 -11.30
CA ALA A 274 -8.24 0.66 -10.61
C ALA A 274 -9.07 0.71 -9.33
N ASP A 275 -10.01 -0.24 -9.20
CA ASP A 275 -10.93 -0.41 -8.07
C ASP A 275 -11.74 0.84 -7.66
N GLY A 276 -11.86 1.82 -8.57
CA GLY A 276 -12.58 3.06 -8.32
C GLY A 276 -11.87 4.02 -7.36
N ILE A 277 -10.55 3.95 -7.18
CA ILE A 277 -9.84 4.86 -6.26
C ILE A 277 -9.98 6.34 -6.65
N HIS A 278 -10.11 6.65 -7.94
CA HIS A 278 -10.46 7.98 -8.44
C HIS A 278 -11.85 8.45 -7.97
N LEU A 279 -12.83 7.54 -7.85
CA LEU A 279 -14.17 7.86 -7.36
C LEU A 279 -14.12 8.20 -5.87
N PHE A 280 -13.39 7.41 -5.08
CA PHE A 280 -13.14 7.73 -3.68
C PHE A 280 -12.48 9.11 -3.52
N ASN A 281 -11.44 9.40 -4.32
CA ASN A 281 -10.79 10.71 -4.32
C ASN A 281 -11.77 11.85 -4.68
N ARG A 282 -12.64 11.63 -5.66
CA ARG A 282 -13.65 12.61 -6.08
C ARG A 282 -14.63 12.93 -4.95
N GLU A 283 -15.10 11.93 -4.21
CA GLU A 283 -16.01 12.18 -3.08
C GLU A 283 -15.30 12.89 -1.92
N LEU A 284 -14.04 12.53 -1.66
CA LEU A 284 -13.19 13.24 -0.69
C LEU A 284 -12.98 14.70 -1.10
N TRP A 285 -12.70 14.96 -2.38
CA TRP A 285 -12.52 16.30 -2.94
C TRP A 285 -13.79 17.16 -2.82
N LYS A 286 -14.97 16.59 -3.13
CA LYS A 286 -16.25 17.27 -2.95
C LYS A 286 -16.50 17.63 -1.48
N ALA A 287 -16.22 16.72 -0.56
CA ALA A 287 -16.34 16.98 0.87
C ALA A 287 -15.34 18.06 1.33
N ALA A 288 -14.11 18.03 0.82
CA ALA A 288 -13.10 19.06 1.07
C ALA A 288 -13.57 20.44 0.60
N ILE A 289 -14.19 20.57 -0.57
CA ILE A 289 -14.76 21.85 -1.03
C ILE A 289 -15.84 22.36 -0.06
N ARG A 290 -16.76 21.48 0.36
CA ARG A 290 -17.83 21.84 1.30
C ARG A 290 -17.28 22.33 2.63
N LEU A 291 -16.20 21.72 3.13
CA LEU A 291 -15.63 22.01 4.46
C LEU A 291 -14.58 23.12 4.46
N TRP A 292 -13.72 23.16 3.46
CA TRP A 292 -12.50 23.96 3.44
C TRP A 292 -12.48 25.01 2.33
N GLY A 293 -13.47 25.01 1.44
CA GLY A 293 -13.54 25.92 0.29
C GLY A 293 -12.88 25.35 -0.96
N TYR A 294 -12.92 26.11 -2.03
CA TYR A 294 -12.35 25.68 -3.31
C TYR A 294 -10.82 25.58 -3.23
N PRO A 295 -10.21 24.72 -4.07
CA PRO A 295 -8.77 24.54 -4.06
C PRO A 295 -8.04 25.64 -4.82
N VAL A 296 -6.79 25.88 -4.42
CA VAL A 296 -5.79 26.69 -5.12
C VAL A 296 -4.53 25.87 -5.30
N TRP A 297 -3.88 26.04 -6.45
CA TRP A 297 -2.66 25.34 -6.80
C TRP A 297 -1.42 26.19 -6.50
N SER A 298 -0.33 25.51 -6.15
CA SER A 298 0.99 26.12 -5.98
C SER A 298 2.09 25.09 -6.22
N LYS A 299 3.25 25.53 -6.72
CA LYS A 299 4.49 24.73 -6.70
C LYS A 299 5.27 25.06 -5.43
N GLU A 300 5.65 24.04 -4.69
CA GLU A 300 6.43 24.18 -3.46
C GLU A 300 7.71 23.34 -3.52
N GLU A 301 8.75 23.84 -2.85
CA GLU A 301 9.93 23.03 -2.51
C GLU A 301 9.84 22.60 -1.04
N LEU A 302 9.68 21.29 -0.79
CA LEU A 302 9.66 20.74 0.56
C LEU A 302 11.07 20.72 1.16
N PRO A 303 11.22 21.03 2.46
CA PRO A 303 12.50 20.90 3.15
C PRO A 303 13.08 19.49 3.01
N GLY A 304 14.41 19.44 2.87
CA GLY A 304 15.27 18.26 2.82
C GLY A 304 14.99 17.21 3.90
#